data_AF-A0AAF0EUX3-F1
#
_entry.id   AF-A0AAF0EUX3-F1
#
_cell.length_a   1.000
_cell.length_b   1.000
_cell.length_c   1.000
_cell.angle_alpha   90.00
_cell.angle_beta   90.00
_cell.angle_gamma   90.00
#
_symmetry.space_group_name_H-M   'P 1'
#
loop_
_entity.id
_entity.type
_entity.pdbx_description
1 polymer ?
#
loop_
_entity_poly.entity_id
_entity_poly.type
_entity_poly.pdbx_seq_one_letter_code
_entity_poly.pdbx_strand_id
1 'polypeptide(L)'
;MTEEAPRSDGYRNHPFNPQNDFLDHTETNRARPLTSAVITVRLIKNFEYRAMKAIILKDYDLTKATAADLIERCKHEVRTAAGYKVYRPIVDKFDTLKLYTRAHSAKTTNLIINLDHPEWIFDNESTATLAELGIDGD
;
A
#
# COMPACT_ATOMS: atom_id res chain seq x y z
N MET A 1 -21.91 11.75 51.47
CA MET A 1 -21.29 11.95 50.13
C MET A 1 -19.83 12.29 50.42
N THR A 2 -18.84 11.49 50.04
CA THR A 2 -18.67 10.90 48.69
C THR A 2 -17.90 9.57 48.75
N GLU A 3 -18.54 8.55 48.19
CA GLU A 3 -18.05 7.33 47.51
C GLU A 3 -16.53 7.04 47.48
N GLU A 4 -16.09 6.01 48.22
CA GLU A 4 -14.85 5.27 47.91
C GLU A 4 -15.11 4.32 46.74
N ALA A 5 -14.27 4.41 45.69
CA ALA A 5 -14.34 3.53 44.54
C ALA A 5 -14.03 2.07 44.95
N PRO A 6 -14.83 1.07 44.54
CA PRO A 6 -14.63 -0.31 44.96
C PRO A 6 -13.35 -0.91 44.37
N ARG A 7 -12.59 -1.59 45.24
CA ARG A 7 -11.30 -2.25 44.95
C ARG A 7 -11.42 -3.27 43.81
N SER A 8 -10.42 -3.30 42.95
CA SER A 8 -10.27 -4.10 41.72
C SER A 8 -10.04 -5.60 41.94
N ASP A 9 -10.75 -6.24 42.86
CA ASP A 9 -10.57 -7.67 43.18
C ASP A 9 -11.62 -8.59 42.52
N GLY A 10 -12.63 -8.01 41.85
CA GLY A 10 -13.77 -8.76 41.28
C GLY A 10 -13.59 -9.35 39.87
N TYR A 11 -12.47 -9.09 39.18
CA TYR A 11 -12.33 -9.41 37.74
C TYR A 11 -11.28 -10.48 37.41
N ARG A 12 -10.81 -11.27 38.38
CA ARG A 12 -9.78 -12.31 38.08
C ARG A 12 -10.29 -13.45 37.19
N ASN A 13 -11.60 -13.72 37.17
CA ASN A 13 -12.20 -14.85 36.45
C ASN A 13 -13.42 -14.44 35.59
N HIS A 14 -13.46 -13.21 35.08
CA HIS A 14 -14.55 -12.79 34.18
C HIS A 14 -14.21 -13.21 32.73
N PRO A 15 -15.15 -13.79 31.95
CA PRO A 15 -14.92 -14.14 30.53
C PRO A 15 -14.66 -12.93 29.64
N PHE A 16 -14.94 -11.72 30.15
CA PHE A 16 -14.56 -10.43 29.58
C PHE A 16 -13.56 -9.70 30.49
N ASN A 17 -12.57 -10.40 31.04
CA ASN A 17 -11.38 -9.73 31.50
C ASN A 17 -10.64 -9.28 30.25
N PRO A 18 -10.57 -7.98 29.92
CA PRO A 18 -9.72 -7.54 28.83
C PRO A 18 -8.30 -7.88 29.27
N GLN A 19 -7.74 -8.97 28.76
CA GLN A 19 -6.31 -9.05 28.59
C GLN A 19 -5.98 -7.81 27.75
N ASN A 20 -5.51 -6.75 28.40
CA ASN A 20 -4.69 -5.76 27.72
C ASN A 20 -3.46 -6.54 27.26
N ASP A 21 -3.60 -7.21 26.12
CA ASP A 21 -2.48 -7.67 25.34
C ASP A 21 -1.75 -6.40 24.93
N PHE A 22 -0.78 -6.00 25.75
CA PHE A 22 0.31 -5.13 25.38
C PHE A 22 1.23 -5.82 24.36
N LEU A 23 0.63 -6.54 23.39
CA LEU A 23 1.33 -7.18 22.30
C LEU A 23 1.64 -6.09 21.28
N ASP A 24 2.87 -5.60 21.41
CA ASP A 24 3.71 -4.96 20.40
C ASP A 24 2.98 -4.17 19.30
N HIS A 25 2.95 -2.85 19.47
CA HIS A 25 2.38 -1.90 18.51
C HIS A 25 3.31 -1.61 17.32
N THR A 26 4.31 -2.46 17.06
CA THR A 26 5.22 -2.28 15.93
C THR A 26 4.41 -2.22 14.64
N GLU A 27 4.48 -1.06 13.97
CA GLU A 27 3.77 -0.79 12.72
C GLU A 27 4.06 -1.91 11.71
N THR A 28 3.03 -2.46 11.06
CA THR A 28 3.16 -3.56 10.07
C THR A 28 4.15 -3.22 8.96
N ASN A 29 4.19 -1.95 8.55
CA ASN A 29 5.16 -1.41 7.59
C ASN A 29 6.62 -1.53 8.05
N ARG A 30 6.89 -1.57 9.37
CA ARG A 30 8.22 -1.79 9.97
C ARG A 30 8.51 -3.26 10.27
N ALA A 31 7.49 -4.11 10.29
CA ALA A 31 7.62 -5.52 10.60
C ALA A 31 8.18 -6.35 9.42
N ARG A 32 8.02 -5.87 8.17
CA ARG A 32 8.62 -6.48 6.99
C ARG A 32 9.82 -5.66 6.50
N PRO A 33 10.95 -6.31 6.15
CA PRO A 33 12.07 -5.59 5.57
C PRO A 33 11.71 -5.03 4.19
N LEU A 34 12.22 -3.83 3.85
CA LEU A 34 12.05 -3.19 2.53
C LEU A 34 12.52 -4.08 1.36
N THR A 35 13.37 -5.06 1.65
CA THR A 35 13.85 -6.05 0.68
C THR A 35 12.80 -7.11 0.31
N SER A 36 11.68 -7.21 1.04
CA SER A 36 10.62 -8.20 0.84
C SER A 36 9.24 -7.60 1.13
N ALA A 37 8.91 -6.54 0.40
CA ALA A 37 7.65 -5.82 0.54
C ALA A 37 6.51 -6.45 -0.27
N VAL A 38 5.27 -6.21 0.15
CA VAL A 38 4.08 -6.45 -0.66
C VAL A 38 3.58 -5.10 -1.17
N ILE A 39 3.42 -4.98 -2.48
CA ILE A 39 3.01 -3.74 -3.14
C ILE A 39 1.71 -3.99 -3.89
N THR A 40 0.74 -3.11 -3.67
CA THR A 40 -0.50 -3.11 -4.47
C THR A 40 -0.46 -1.97 -5.49
N VAL A 41 -0.37 -2.32 -6.78
CA VAL A 41 -0.34 -1.35 -7.88
C VAL A 41 -1.72 -1.30 -8.53
N ARG A 42 -2.30 -0.10 -8.65
CA ARG A 42 -3.58 0.11 -9.33
C ARG A 42 -3.33 0.45 -10.79
N LEU A 43 -3.71 -0.44 -11.70
CA LEU A 43 -3.75 -0.15 -13.13
C LEU A 43 -4.96 0.72 -13.43
N ILE A 44 -4.76 1.95 -13.86
CA ILE A 44 -5.84 2.88 -14.19
C ILE A 44 -6.01 2.90 -15.71
N LYS A 45 -7.16 2.44 -16.20
CA LYS A 45 -7.51 2.45 -17.63
C LYS A 45 -8.16 3.77 -18.05
N ASN A 46 -8.98 4.34 -17.17
CA ASN A 46 -9.67 5.60 -17.44
C ASN A 46 -9.97 6.32 -16.11
N PHE A 47 -9.52 7.57 -16.00
CA PHE A 47 -9.74 8.41 -14.82
C PHE A 47 -11.19 8.89 -14.67
N GLU A 48 -11.84 9.28 -15.78
CA GLU A 48 -13.22 9.77 -15.82
C GLU A 48 -14.20 8.70 -15.33
N TYR A 49 -14.08 7.48 -15.87
CA TYR A 49 -14.93 6.35 -15.49
C TYR A 49 -14.41 5.56 -14.29
N ARG A 50 -13.31 6.00 -13.66
CA ARG A 50 -12.72 5.34 -12.49
C ARG A 50 -12.42 3.85 -12.70
N ALA A 51 -12.11 3.48 -13.94
CA ALA A 51 -11.87 2.11 -14.34
C ALA A 51 -10.44 1.70 -13.93
N MET A 52 -10.32 0.89 -12.88
CA MET A 52 -9.03 0.40 -12.40
C MET A 52 -9.05 -1.08 -12.00
N LYS A 53 -7.87 -1.69 -11.94
CA LYS A 53 -7.68 -3.04 -11.39
C LYS A 53 -6.35 -3.13 -10.65
N ALA A 54 -6.36 -3.72 -9.46
CA ALA A 54 -5.15 -3.93 -8.68
C ALA A 54 -4.32 -5.14 -9.19
N ILE A 55 -3.00 -4.98 -9.18
CA ILE A 55 -1.99 -6.04 -9.17
C ILE A 55 -1.41 -6.07 -7.75
N ILE A 56 -1.24 -7.26 -7.20
CA ILE A 56 -0.54 -7.47 -5.93
C ILE A 56 0.78 -8.14 -6.24
N LEU A 57 1.89 -7.43 -6.01
CA LEU A 57 3.24 -7.95 -6.14
C LEU A 57 3.74 -8.31 -4.74
N LYS A 58 4.23 -9.54 -4.58
CA LYS A 58 4.78 -10.06 -3.33
C LYS A 58 6.30 -10.16 -3.45
N ASP A 59 6.97 -10.10 -2.30
CA ASP A 59 8.42 -10.29 -2.16
C ASP A 59 9.22 -9.39 -3.11
N TYR A 60 8.84 -8.11 -3.15
CA TYR A 60 9.45 -7.11 -4.02
C TYR A 60 10.52 -6.32 -3.26
N ASP A 61 11.71 -6.21 -3.84
CA ASP A 61 12.86 -5.50 -3.24
C ASP A 61 12.81 -4.00 -3.59
N LEU A 62 12.31 -3.19 -2.66
CA LEU A 62 12.16 -1.73 -2.83
C LEU A 62 13.51 -0.99 -2.84
N THR A 63 14.57 -1.62 -2.33
CA THR A 63 15.90 -0.99 -2.18
C THR A 63 16.73 -1.02 -3.46
N LYS A 64 16.31 -1.83 -4.43
CA LYS A 64 17.03 -2.01 -5.71
C LYS A 64 16.17 -1.71 -6.91
N ALA A 65 14.87 -2.03 -6.84
CA ALA A 65 13.98 -1.82 -7.95
C ALA A 65 13.73 -0.33 -8.16
N THR A 66 13.65 0.07 -9.42
CA THR A 66 13.30 1.43 -9.85
C THR A 66 11.81 1.51 -10.24
N ALA A 67 11.34 2.74 -10.51
CA ALA A 67 10.02 2.97 -11.10
C ALA A 67 9.86 2.24 -12.44
N ALA A 68 10.90 2.27 -13.29
CA ALA A 68 10.93 1.59 -14.58
C ALA A 68 10.76 0.07 -14.44
N ASP A 69 11.50 -0.55 -13.53
CA ASP A 69 11.42 -2.00 -13.28
C ASP A 69 10.00 -2.41 -12.84
N LEU A 70 9.38 -1.59 -11.99
CA LEU A 70 8.03 -1.82 -11.50
C LEU A 70 6.99 -1.70 -12.62
N ILE A 71 7.13 -0.71 -13.50
CA ILE A 71 6.26 -0.53 -14.67
C ILE A 71 6.38 -1.74 -15.59
N GLU A 72 7.60 -2.15 -15.93
CA GLU A 72 7.82 -3.30 -16.82
C GLU A 72 7.32 -4.61 -16.21
N ARG A 73 7.49 -4.80 -14.90
CA ARG A 73 6.89 -5.93 -14.20
C ARG A 73 5.38 -5.92 -14.31
N CYS A 74 4.73 -4.78 -14.10
CA CYS A 74 3.27 -4.65 -14.24
C CYS A 74 2.81 -4.93 -15.67
N LYS A 75 3.52 -4.42 -16.68
CA LYS A 75 3.22 -4.71 -18.10
C LYS A 75 3.35 -6.20 -18.40
N HIS A 76 4.37 -6.87 -17.87
CA HIS A 76 4.54 -8.31 -18.01
C HIS A 76 3.32 -9.06 -17.43
N GLU A 77 2.93 -8.77 -16.19
CA GLU A 77 1.76 -9.40 -15.54
C GLU A 77 0.46 -9.17 -16.34
N VAL A 78 0.25 -7.98 -16.92
CA VAL A 78 -0.92 -7.68 -17.76
C VAL A 78 -0.96 -8.54 -19.03
N ARG A 79 0.21 -8.78 -19.64
CA ARG A 79 0.33 -9.59 -20.86
C ARG A 79 0.11 -11.08 -20.56
N THR A 80 0.64 -11.59 -19.44
CA THR A 80 0.61 -13.02 -19.11
C THR A 80 -0.70 -13.44 -18.45
N ALA A 81 -1.18 -12.72 -17.43
CA ALA A 81 -2.32 -13.17 -16.65
C ALA A 81 -3.66 -12.94 -17.38
N ALA A 82 -4.52 -13.97 -17.40
CA ALA A 82 -5.82 -13.93 -18.07
C ALA A 82 -6.75 -12.84 -17.50
N GLY A 83 -6.61 -12.54 -16.20
CA GLY A 83 -7.41 -11.55 -15.49
C GLY A 83 -7.24 -10.11 -15.98
N TYR A 84 -6.22 -9.81 -16.79
CA TYR A 84 -5.93 -8.47 -17.29
C TYR A 84 -6.15 -8.32 -18.81
N LYS A 85 -6.85 -9.27 -19.45
CA LYS A 85 -7.13 -9.23 -20.90
C LYS A 85 -7.67 -7.88 -21.39
N VAL A 86 -8.51 -7.22 -20.59
CA VAL A 86 -9.13 -5.92 -20.93
C VAL A 86 -8.15 -4.73 -20.90
N TYR A 87 -6.96 -4.91 -20.33
CA TYR A 87 -5.88 -3.92 -20.22
C TYR A 87 -4.79 -4.12 -21.29
N ARG A 88 -4.72 -5.30 -21.93
CA ARG A 88 -3.70 -5.59 -22.97
C ARG A 88 -3.64 -4.59 -24.13
N PRO A 89 -4.76 -4.06 -24.67
CA PRO A 89 -4.70 -3.08 -25.76
C PRO A 89 -4.07 -1.74 -25.38
N ILE A 90 -3.91 -1.46 -24.08
CA ILE A 90 -3.35 -0.21 -23.55
C ILE A 90 -2.08 -0.43 -22.73
N VAL A 91 -1.55 -1.67 -22.69
CA VAL A 91 -0.44 -2.02 -21.80
C VAL A 91 0.83 -1.21 -22.11
N ASP A 92 1.06 -0.91 -23.37
CA ASP A 92 2.23 -0.15 -23.82
C ASP A 92 2.09 1.36 -23.53
N LYS A 93 0.91 1.81 -23.08
CA LYS A 93 0.63 3.20 -22.64
C LYS A 93 0.85 3.42 -21.14
N PHE A 94 1.25 2.38 -20.40
CA PHE A 94 1.63 2.55 -19.00
C PHE A 94 3.07 3.04 -18.91
N ASP A 95 3.25 4.33 -18.61
CA ASP A 95 4.56 5.00 -18.54
C ASP A 95 4.81 5.74 -17.22
N THR A 96 3.76 5.92 -16.41
CA THR A 96 3.79 6.79 -15.24
C THR A 96 3.24 6.05 -14.02
N LEU A 97 3.90 6.24 -12.87
CA LEU A 97 3.46 5.80 -11.56
C LEU A 97 3.09 7.00 -10.69
N LYS A 98 2.16 6.79 -9.76
CA LYS A 98 1.87 7.76 -8.71
C LYS A 98 1.73 7.07 -7.37
N LEU A 99 2.43 7.57 -6.35
CA LEU A 99 2.22 7.13 -4.98
C LEU A 99 0.83 7.59 -4.52
N TYR A 100 -0.04 6.64 -4.18
CA TYR A 100 -1.44 6.92 -3.84
C TYR A 100 -1.64 7.33 -2.38
N THR A 101 -0.98 6.62 -1.47
CA THR A 101 -1.03 6.88 -0.02
C THR A 101 0.27 6.43 0.59
N ARG A 102 0.78 7.19 1.56
CA ARG A 102 1.81 6.72 2.49
C ARG A 102 1.15 6.15 3.74
N ALA A 103 1.83 5.22 4.39
CA ALA A 103 1.40 4.73 5.70
C ALA A 103 1.15 5.93 6.65
N HIS A 104 0.12 5.83 7.48
CA HIS A 104 -0.26 6.85 8.47
C HIS A 104 -0.67 8.23 7.91
N SER A 105 -0.79 8.39 6.59
CA SER A 105 -1.34 9.62 5.98
C SER A 105 -2.87 9.58 5.90
N ALA A 106 -3.50 10.75 5.89
CA ALA A 106 -4.94 10.87 5.71
C ALA A 106 -5.37 10.18 4.41
N LYS A 107 -6.39 9.32 4.48
CA LYS A 107 -6.92 8.64 3.29
C LYS A 107 -7.51 9.69 2.35
N THR A 108 -7.06 9.72 1.11
CA THR A 108 -7.67 10.56 0.07
C THR A 108 -9.11 10.12 -0.19
N THR A 109 -9.99 11.08 -0.44
CA THR A 109 -11.41 10.84 -0.78
C THR A 109 -11.57 10.24 -2.18
N ASN A 110 -10.57 10.41 -3.05
CA ASN A 110 -10.61 9.91 -4.42
C ASN A 110 -10.08 8.47 -4.49
N LEU A 111 -10.99 7.51 -4.67
CA LEU A 111 -10.70 6.07 -4.66
C LEU A 111 -9.72 5.57 -5.74
N ILE A 112 -9.38 6.40 -6.73
CA ILE A 112 -8.58 5.97 -7.88
C ILE A 112 -7.18 6.55 -7.83
N ILE A 113 -7.06 7.84 -7.51
CA ILE A 113 -5.79 8.56 -7.45
C ILE A 113 -5.90 9.75 -6.48
N ASN A 114 -4.85 10.08 -5.73
CA ASN A 114 -4.83 11.36 -5.02
C ASN A 114 -4.60 12.51 -6.01
N LEU A 115 -5.10 13.71 -5.71
CA LEU A 115 -4.87 14.89 -6.56
C LEU A 115 -4.00 15.95 -5.87
N ASP A 116 -3.76 15.78 -4.58
CA ASP A 116 -3.20 16.81 -3.70
C ASP A 116 -1.66 16.81 -3.66
N HIS A 117 -1.03 15.79 -4.27
CA HIS A 117 0.42 15.57 -4.29
C HIS A 117 0.94 15.36 -5.72
N PRO A 118 1.19 16.43 -6.50
CA PRO A 118 1.80 16.31 -7.83
C PRO A 118 3.25 15.79 -7.78
N GLU A 119 3.97 16.01 -6.69
CA GLU A 119 5.36 15.57 -6.47
C GLU A 119 5.52 14.05 -6.32
N TRP A 120 4.41 13.32 -6.17
CA TRP A 120 4.37 11.86 -6.05
C TRP A 120 4.23 11.15 -7.39
N ILE A 121 4.37 11.88 -8.49
CA ILE A 121 4.35 11.34 -9.85
C ILE A 121 5.77 10.99 -10.26
N PHE A 122 5.97 9.73 -10.66
CA PHE A 122 7.24 9.20 -11.09
C PHE A 122 7.10 8.67 -12.51
N ASP A 123 8.03 9.03 -13.38
CA ASP A 123 8.11 8.51 -14.74
C ASP A 123 9.11 7.35 -14.82
N ASN A 124 9.18 6.76 -16.01
CA ASN A 124 10.11 5.69 -16.35
C ASN A 124 11.58 6.14 -16.43
N GLU A 125 11.86 7.44 -16.40
CA GLU A 125 13.22 7.98 -16.54
C GLU A 125 13.92 8.17 -15.18
N SER A 126 13.16 8.10 -14.08
CA SER A 126 13.71 8.17 -12.74
C SER A 126 14.62 6.98 -12.43
N THR A 127 15.88 7.28 -12.10
CA THR A 127 16.88 6.28 -11.66
C THR A 127 16.81 5.99 -10.16
N ALA A 128 15.96 6.71 -9.41
CA ALA A 128 15.81 6.52 -7.98
C ALA A 128 15.10 5.19 -7.69
N THR A 129 15.54 4.53 -6.63
CA THR A 129 14.91 3.30 -6.13
C THR A 129 13.53 3.61 -5.55
N LEU A 130 12.64 2.61 -5.51
CA LEU A 130 11.29 2.80 -4.95
C LEU A 130 11.34 3.25 -3.49
N ALA A 131 12.31 2.78 -2.71
CA ALA A 131 12.53 3.23 -1.33
C ALA A 131 12.90 4.72 -1.26
N GLU A 132 13.77 5.21 -2.15
CA GLU A 132 14.13 6.64 -2.22
C GLU A 132 12.95 7.53 -2.66
N LEU A 133 12.03 6.99 -3.46
CA LEU A 133 10.77 7.64 -3.83
C LEU A 133 9.73 7.66 -2.68
N GLY A 134 10.08 7.06 -1.54
CA GLY A 134 9.22 6.98 -0.35
C GLY A 134 8.03 6.05 -0.54
N ILE A 135 8.23 4.97 -1.31
CA ILE A 135 7.31 3.83 -1.37
C ILE A 135 7.74 2.85 -0.28
N ASP A 136 6.88 2.68 0.72
CA ASP A 136 7.03 1.72 1.80
C ASP A 136 5.97 0.61 1.64
N GLY A 137 6.33 -0.63 1.98
CA GLY A 137 5.40 -1.78 1.93
C GLY A 137 4.61 -1.92 3.23
N ASP A 138 3.35 -2.37 3.13
CA ASP A 138 2.44 -2.67 4.26
C ASP A 138 2.23 -4.19 4.43
#